data_AF-A0A955TCZ3-F1
#
_entry.id   AF-A0A955TCZ3-F1
#
_cell.length_a   1.000
_cell.length_b   1.000
_cell.length_c   1.000
_cell.angle_alpha   90.00
_cell.angle_beta   90.00
_cell.angle_gamma   90.00
#
_symmetry.space_group_name_H-M   'P 1'
#
loop_
_entity.id
_entity.type
_entity.pdbx_description
1 polymer ?
#
loop_
_entity_poly.entity_id
_entity_poly.type
_entity_poly.pdbx_seq_one_letter_code
_entity_poly.pdbx_strand_id
1 'polypeptide(L)'
;GVSYSAIDFDLEGNPRPYDATDRPRGDGSDLDIGAVEFIGQAQPNPLPHRPVNLSPEDGETVFGFNPILVSPPMVDDDPSDIHTWTEWQVDDVPNIDPDDLVVGWLSDEEDLLEITVVDEGQYLPADTTFWWRIRHRDNYAGWSEWSVPTSFSTRGSGTLNVPQDFVTIQGALDVSTPGDVILISPGTYNESLVIRVADITLQSLDPMDATTVESTIIDGPRFPTKTIDMKAHGVVLSGLTIRGSTDGIQCNYFDKLIERCVISSGVIYKTSGIIQDNTITAEGGIVNSHGLIQRNVIMYGKGIRSDFALVPLTAT
;
A
#
# COMPACT_ATOMS: atom_id res chain seq x y z
N GLY A 1 -24.29 -52.04 -41.59
CA GLY A 1 -24.48 -53.19 -40.70
C GLY A 1 -23.13 -53.68 -40.27
N VAL A 2 -22.94 -53.90 -38.97
CA VAL A 2 -21.98 -54.86 -38.42
C VAL A 2 -22.61 -55.39 -37.13
N SER A 3 -22.69 -56.71 -37.01
CA SER A 3 -23.30 -57.46 -35.91
C SER A 3 -22.31 -57.67 -34.77
N TYR A 4 -22.81 -57.66 -33.52
CA TYR A 4 -22.08 -58.16 -32.36
C TYR A 4 -22.14 -59.69 -32.31
N SER A 5 -21.02 -60.36 -32.06
CA SER A 5 -20.99 -61.78 -31.68
C SER A 5 -20.09 -62.01 -30.46
N ALA A 6 -20.75 -62.49 -29.41
CA ALA A 6 -20.31 -63.22 -28.21
C ALA A 6 -18.86 -63.06 -27.68
N ILE A 7 -18.76 -62.60 -26.44
CA ILE A 7 -17.60 -62.71 -25.56
C ILE A 7 -17.67 -64.11 -24.89
N ASP A 8 -16.58 -64.87 -24.95
CA ASP A 8 -16.42 -66.11 -24.18
C ASP A 8 -15.42 -65.83 -23.03
N PHE A 9 -15.84 -66.05 -21.79
CA PHE A 9 -15.02 -65.86 -20.59
C PHE A 9 -14.57 -67.22 -20.07
N ASP A 10 -13.27 -67.47 -20.05
CA ASP A 10 -12.70 -68.54 -19.23
C ASP A 10 -12.52 -68.04 -17.79
N LEU A 11 -13.19 -68.73 -16.86
CA LEU A 11 -13.36 -68.36 -15.45
C LEU A 11 -12.69 -69.36 -14.49
N GLU A 12 -11.77 -70.21 -14.94
CA GLU A 12 -11.13 -71.18 -14.04
C GLU A 12 -9.68 -70.79 -13.69
N GLY A 13 -9.58 -69.93 -12.68
CA GLY A 13 -8.31 -69.61 -12.01
C GLY A 13 -7.76 -70.78 -11.18
N ASN A 14 -6.68 -71.39 -11.65
CA ASN A 14 -5.72 -72.05 -10.76
C ASN A 14 -4.28 -71.92 -11.29
N PRO A 15 -3.39 -71.16 -10.61
CA PRO A 15 -2.00 -71.06 -11.02
C PRO A 15 -1.23 -72.35 -10.69
N ARG A 16 -0.54 -72.89 -11.69
CA ARG A 16 0.38 -74.05 -11.57
C ARG A 16 1.81 -73.60 -11.19
N PRO A 17 2.63 -74.46 -10.54
CA PRO A 17 3.93 -74.07 -10.03
C PRO A 17 4.91 -73.69 -11.14
N TYR A 18 5.78 -72.72 -10.84
CA TYR A 18 6.78 -72.18 -11.76
C TYR A 18 7.71 -73.27 -12.31
N ASP A 19 7.81 -73.38 -13.64
CA ASP A 19 8.92 -74.06 -14.32
C ASP A 19 9.60 -73.06 -15.26
N ALA A 20 10.93 -73.05 -15.23
CA ALA A 20 11.77 -72.06 -15.91
C ALA A 20 12.07 -72.51 -17.35
N THR A 21 11.04 -72.69 -18.17
CA THR A 21 11.22 -72.99 -19.60
C THR A 21 10.57 -71.93 -20.50
N ASP A 22 11.32 -71.40 -21.47
CA ASP A 22 10.90 -70.33 -22.40
C ASP A 22 9.96 -70.83 -23.54
N ARG A 23 9.15 -71.87 -23.30
CA ARG A 23 8.21 -72.38 -24.31
C ARG A 23 6.80 -71.80 -24.06
N PRO A 24 6.19 -71.10 -25.04
CA PRO A 24 4.88 -70.45 -24.87
C PRO A 24 3.81 -71.46 -24.44
N ARG A 25 3.08 -71.15 -23.35
CA ARG A 25 2.16 -72.10 -22.70
C ARG A 25 0.79 -72.20 -23.34
N GLY A 26 0.50 -71.38 -24.35
CA GLY A 26 -0.72 -71.45 -25.16
C GLY A 26 -2.02 -71.30 -24.37
N ASP A 27 -1.95 -70.85 -23.12
CA ASP A 27 -3.05 -70.62 -22.18
C ASP A 27 -3.25 -69.13 -21.88
N GLY A 28 -2.55 -68.24 -22.59
CA GLY A 28 -2.67 -66.79 -22.45
C GLY A 28 -2.03 -66.21 -21.18
N SER A 29 -1.15 -66.94 -20.50
CA SER A 29 -0.50 -66.46 -19.26
C SER A 29 0.86 -65.79 -19.45
N ASP A 30 1.41 -65.77 -20.66
CA ASP A 30 2.63 -65.05 -21.00
C ASP A 30 2.49 -64.31 -22.33
N LEU A 31 2.61 -62.97 -22.25
CA LEU A 31 2.46 -61.98 -23.31
C LEU A 31 1.00 -61.58 -23.63
N ASP A 32 0.59 -60.45 -23.04
CA ASP A 32 -0.54 -59.64 -23.48
C ASP A 32 -0.35 -59.25 -24.96
N ILE A 33 -0.89 -60.09 -25.85
CA ILE A 33 -0.94 -59.81 -27.27
C ILE A 33 -2.12 -58.85 -27.52
N GLY A 34 -1.81 -57.61 -27.90
CA GLY A 34 -2.76 -56.68 -28.51
C GLY A 34 -3.06 -55.39 -27.76
N ALA A 35 -2.46 -55.12 -26.60
CA ALA A 35 -2.40 -53.75 -26.12
C ALA A 35 -1.38 -53.01 -27.01
N VAL A 36 -1.87 -52.24 -27.98
CA VAL A 36 -1.12 -51.07 -28.39
C VAL A 36 -1.00 -50.25 -27.12
N GLU A 37 0.15 -50.31 -26.45
CA GLU A 37 0.50 -49.29 -25.48
C GLU A 37 0.49 -47.99 -26.28
N PHE A 38 -0.60 -47.24 -26.17
CA PHE A 38 -0.55 -45.81 -26.41
C PHE A 38 0.46 -45.28 -25.38
N ILE A 39 1.74 -45.28 -25.77
CA ILE A 39 2.64 -44.21 -25.40
C ILE A 39 2.10 -42.96 -26.08
N GLY A 40 0.93 -42.50 -25.63
CA GLY A 40 0.53 -41.12 -25.80
C GLY A 40 1.67 -40.35 -25.16
N GLN A 41 2.47 -39.67 -25.98
CA GLN A 41 3.33 -38.63 -25.46
C GLN A 41 2.39 -37.70 -24.70
N ALA A 42 2.47 -37.69 -23.36
CA ALA A 42 1.79 -36.68 -22.58
C ALA A 42 2.19 -35.35 -23.21
N GLN A 43 1.22 -34.64 -23.80
CA GLN A 43 1.50 -33.30 -24.31
C GLN A 43 2.03 -32.51 -23.12
N PRO A 44 3.18 -31.82 -23.25
CA PRO A 44 3.67 -30.97 -22.18
C PRO A 44 2.56 -29.98 -21.80
N ASN A 45 2.39 -29.72 -20.50
CA ASN A 45 1.45 -28.73 -20.01
C ASN A 45 1.69 -27.42 -20.78
N PRO A 46 0.64 -26.75 -21.32
CA PRO A 46 0.82 -25.39 -21.81
C PRO A 46 1.40 -24.50 -20.70
N LEU A 47 2.22 -23.54 -21.10
CA LEU A 47 2.69 -22.52 -20.16
C LEU A 47 1.65 -21.39 -20.09
N PRO A 48 1.55 -20.68 -18.96
CA PRO A 48 0.66 -19.54 -18.86
C PRO A 48 0.98 -18.47 -19.90
N HIS A 49 -0.05 -17.77 -20.35
CA HIS A 49 0.10 -16.67 -21.30
C HIS A 49 0.94 -15.56 -20.69
N ARG A 50 1.70 -14.87 -21.55
CA ARG A 50 2.45 -13.68 -21.13
C ARG A 50 1.49 -12.64 -20.53
N PRO A 51 1.68 -12.23 -19.27
CA PRO A 51 0.82 -11.24 -18.63
C PRO A 51 1.06 -9.82 -19.15
N VAL A 52 0.22 -8.89 -18.68
CA VAL A 52 0.32 -7.46 -18.94
C VAL A 52 0.37 -6.67 -17.63
N ASN A 53 1.11 -5.57 -17.65
CA ASN A 53 1.20 -4.63 -16.54
C ASN A 53 -0.07 -3.78 -16.51
N LEU A 54 -0.82 -3.78 -15.40
CA LEU A 54 -2.11 -3.04 -15.31
C LEU A 54 -1.95 -1.69 -14.62
N SER A 55 -1.27 -1.64 -13.47
CA SER A 55 -1.00 -0.42 -12.74
C SER A 55 0.37 -0.51 -12.06
N PRO A 56 1.17 0.56 -11.99
CA PRO A 56 0.94 1.85 -12.64
C PRO A 56 0.89 1.74 -14.18
N GLU A 57 0.16 2.65 -14.83
CA GLU A 57 0.16 2.75 -16.31
C GLU A 57 1.57 3.09 -16.82
N ASP A 58 1.89 2.75 -18.07
CA ASP A 58 3.21 3.04 -18.62
C ASP A 58 3.49 4.55 -18.70
N GLY A 59 4.52 4.99 -17.98
CA GLY A 59 4.90 6.39 -17.82
C GLY A 59 4.13 7.14 -16.74
N GLU A 60 3.33 6.45 -15.92
CA GLU A 60 2.56 7.09 -14.84
C GLU A 60 3.49 7.72 -13.79
N THR A 61 3.09 8.89 -13.27
CA THR A 61 3.73 9.47 -12.08
C THR A 61 2.91 9.10 -10.85
N VAL A 62 3.48 8.29 -9.98
CA VAL A 62 2.81 7.80 -8.77
C VAL A 62 3.00 8.76 -7.61
N PHE A 63 1.91 8.97 -6.88
CA PHE A 63 1.85 9.76 -5.66
C PHE A 63 2.14 8.85 -4.46
N GLY A 64 3.41 8.64 -4.14
CA GLY A 64 3.80 7.68 -3.12
C GLY A 64 5.22 7.18 -3.30
N PHE A 65 5.83 6.76 -2.19
CA PHE A 65 7.07 6.01 -2.22
C PHE A 65 6.87 4.49 -2.13
N ASN A 66 5.62 4.04 -1.98
CA ASN A 66 5.20 2.64 -1.93
C ASN A 66 4.13 2.37 -3.00
N PRO A 67 4.45 2.45 -4.30
CA PRO A 67 3.49 2.16 -5.36
C PRO A 67 3.01 0.71 -5.28
N ILE A 68 1.76 0.47 -5.67
CA ILE A 68 1.20 -0.87 -5.78
C ILE A 68 1.25 -1.27 -7.26
N LEU A 69 1.98 -2.33 -7.57
CA LEU A 69 1.95 -2.92 -8.91
C LEU A 69 0.77 -3.87 -9.00
N VAL A 70 0.07 -3.88 -10.12
CA VAL A 70 -1.13 -4.68 -10.33
C VAL A 70 -1.06 -5.44 -11.65
N SER A 71 -1.48 -6.70 -11.63
CA SER A 71 -1.62 -7.56 -12.80
C SER A 71 -3.07 -8.03 -12.97
N PRO A 72 -3.50 -8.41 -14.18
CA PRO A 72 -4.70 -9.21 -14.33
C PRO A 72 -4.49 -10.62 -13.76
N PRO A 73 -5.58 -11.42 -13.60
CA PRO A 73 -5.47 -12.85 -13.32
C PRO A 73 -4.67 -13.59 -14.39
N MET A 74 -3.99 -14.67 -13.98
CA MET A 74 -3.32 -15.60 -14.89
C MET A 74 -4.30 -16.14 -15.93
N VAL A 75 -3.83 -16.26 -17.18
CA VAL A 75 -4.57 -16.86 -18.29
C VAL A 75 -3.75 -18.03 -18.82
N ASP A 76 -4.40 -19.17 -19.01
CA ASP A 76 -3.80 -20.38 -19.58
C ASP A 76 -4.76 -21.02 -20.61
N ASP A 77 -4.20 -21.74 -21.58
CA ASP A 77 -4.97 -22.52 -22.56
C ASP A 77 -5.57 -23.79 -21.91
N ASP A 78 -4.98 -24.31 -20.82
CA ASP A 78 -5.57 -25.35 -19.98
C ASP A 78 -6.39 -24.73 -18.83
N PRO A 79 -7.74 -24.83 -18.87
CA PRO A 79 -8.59 -24.24 -17.85
C PRO A 79 -8.55 -24.95 -16.49
N SER A 80 -7.87 -26.11 -16.40
CA SER A 80 -7.65 -26.81 -15.14
C SER A 80 -6.43 -26.30 -14.36
N ASP A 81 -5.59 -25.48 -15.00
CA ASP A 81 -4.45 -24.86 -14.37
C ASP A 81 -4.87 -23.71 -13.45
N ILE A 82 -4.25 -23.68 -12.28
CA ILE A 82 -4.49 -22.68 -11.24
C ILE A 82 -3.26 -21.82 -11.05
N HIS A 83 -3.50 -20.55 -10.72
CA HIS A 83 -2.47 -19.60 -10.40
C HIS A 83 -1.82 -19.94 -9.06
N THR A 84 -0.52 -20.19 -9.04
CA THR A 84 0.21 -20.55 -7.81
C THR A 84 1.21 -19.50 -7.36
N TRP A 85 1.72 -18.67 -8.28
CA TRP A 85 2.77 -17.72 -7.95
C TRP A 85 2.82 -16.56 -8.94
N THR A 86 3.07 -15.34 -8.44
CA THR A 86 3.47 -14.18 -9.25
C THR A 86 4.85 -13.69 -8.84
N GLU A 87 5.67 -13.38 -9.83
CA GLU A 87 6.97 -12.79 -9.62
C GLU A 87 7.06 -11.44 -10.32
N TRP A 88 7.60 -10.46 -9.59
CA TRP A 88 7.75 -9.09 -10.02
C TRP A 88 9.24 -8.73 -9.98
N GLN A 89 9.69 -8.00 -11.00
CA GLN A 89 11.01 -7.37 -11.00
C GLN A 89 10.83 -5.88 -11.18
N VAL A 90 11.54 -5.10 -10.38
CA VAL A 90 11.55 -3.64 -10.42
C VAL A 90 13.00 -3.17 -10.41
N ASP A 91 13.32 -2.24 -11.31
CA ASP A 91 14.67 -1.73 -11.52
C ASP A 91 14.65 -0.24 -11.90
N ASP A 92 15.78 0.45 -11.74
CA ASP A 92 15.92 1.88 -12.11
C ASP A 92 16.50 2.07 -13.52
N VAL A 93 16.55 0.99 -14.31
CA VAL A 93 16.97 0.97 -15.71
C VAL A 93 15.95 0.24 -16.59
N PRO A 94 15.79 0.66 -17.87
CA PRO A 94 14.81 0.05 -18.79
C PRO A 94 15.12 -1.39 -19.16
N ASN A 95 16.40 -1.77 -19.13
CA ASN A 95 16.83 -3.13 -19.42
C ASN A 95 17.07 -3.88 -18.11
N ILE A 96 15.97 -4.29 -17.48
CA ILE A 96 15.94 -4.99 -16.19
C ILE A 96 16.93 -6.17 -16.20
N ASP A 97 18.00 -6.04 -15.43
CA ASP A 97 19.05 -7.05 -15.26
C ASP A 97 18.74 -7.92 -14.02
N PRO A 98 18.36 -9.20 -14.18
CA PRO A 98 18.02 -10.07 -13.05
C PRO A 98 19.14 -10.25 -12.01
N ASP A 99 20.40 -10.00 -12.40
CA ASP A 99 21.57 -10.17 -11.55
C ASP A 99 21.97 -8.89 -10.78
N ASP A 100 21.36 -7.73 -11.11
CA ASP A 100 21.68 -6.41 -10.53
C ASP A 100 20.42 -5.52 -10.42
N LEU A 101 19.38 -6.01 -9.74
CA LEU A 101 18.12 -5.28 -9.54
C LEU A 101 18.24 -4.26 -8.41
N VAL A 102 17.80 -3.02 -8.66
CA VAL A 102 17.81 -1.96 -7.62
C VAL A 102 16.81 -2.20 -6.49
N VAL A 103 15.56 -2.54 -6.80
CA VAL A 103 14.55 -2.82 -5.76
C VAL A 103 14.49 -4.32 -5.43
N GLY A 104 14.82 -5.16 -6.42
CA GLY A 104 14.93 -6.59 -6.24
C GLY A 104 13.72 -7.39 -6.72
N TRP A 105 13.73 -8.66 -6.35
CA TRP A 105 12.66 -9.61 -6.63
C TRP A 105 11.55 -9.44 -5.59
N LEU A 106 10.33 -9.23 -6.05
CA LEU A 106 9.16 -9.26 -5.19
C LEU A 106 8.33 -10.48 -5.56
N SER A 107 7.98 -11.28 -4.56
CA SER A 107 7.25 -12.53 -4.75
C SER A 107 6.46 -12.87 -3.50
N ASP A 108 5.21 -13.26 -3.67
CA ASP A 108 4.41 -13.82 -2.59
C ASP A 108 3.48 -14.92 -3.13
N GLU A 109 3.23 -15.93 -2.30
CA GLU A 109 2.20 -16.95 -2.54
C GLU A 109 0.79 -16.41 -2.21
N GLU A 110 0.70 -15.32 -1.43
CA GLU A 110 -0.57 -14.69 -1.02
C GLU A 110 -0.96 -13.50 -1.92
N ASP A 111 0.01 -12.65 -2.27
CA ASP A 111 -0.16 -11.43 -3.07
C ASP A 111 -0.01 -11.70 -4.59
N LEU A 112 -0.95 -12.49 -5.12
CA LEU A 112 -0.90 -12.98 -6.50
C LEU A 112 -1.20 -11.94 -7.59
N LEU A 113 -1.91 -10.86 -7.27
CA LEU A 113 -2.38 -9.88 -8.28
C LEU A 113 -1.92 -8.45 -8.03
N GLU A 114 -1.49 -8.15 -6.82
CA GLU A 114 -1.02 -6.83 -6.45
C GLU A 114 0.14 -6.94 -5.47
N ILE A 115 1.15 -6.08 -5.59
CA ILE A 115 2.26 -6.04 -4.63
C ILE A 115 2.66 -4.61 -4.33
N THR A 116 2.93 -4.31 -3.06
CA THR A 116 3.46 -3.02 -2.66
C THR A 116 4.98 -3.02 -2.85
N VAL A 117 5.49 -2.09 -3.66
CA VAL A 117 6.93 -1.93 -3.88
C VAL A 117 7.54 -1.18 -2.71
N VAL A 118 8.55 -1.79 -2.09
CA VAL A 118 9.40 -1.16 -1.06
C VAL A 118 10.85 -1.55 -1.33
N ASP A 119 11.78 -0.64 -1.07
CA ASP A 119 13.22 -0.89 -1.22
C ASP A 119 13.83 -1.16 0.17
N GLU A 120 14.16 -2.42 0.47
CA GLU A 120 14.66 -2.87 1.78
C GLU A 120 13.80 -2.42 2.99
N GLY A 121 12.48 -2.26 2.80
CA GLY A 121 11.56 -1.74 3.80
C GLY A 121 11.58 -0.21 3.96
N GLN A 122 12.26 0.49 3.06
CA GLN A 122 12.28 1.93 2.90
C GLN A 122 11.46 2.37 1.68
N TYR A 123 11.19 3.67 1.68
CA TYR A 123 10.55 4.41 0.60
C TYR A 123 11.44 4.42 -0.66
N LEU A 124 10.84 4.19 -1.83
CA LEU A 124 11.56 4.36 -3.10
C LEU A 124 12.14 5.78 -3.20
N PRO A 125 13.34 5.94 -3.79
CA PRO A 125 13.90 7.25 -4.12
C PRO A 125 12.90 8.14 -4.86
N ALA A 126 12.85 9.41 -4.49
CA ALA A 126 12.00 10.40 -5.12
C ALA A 126 12.53 10.83 -6.50
N ASP A 127 11.66 11.38 -7.35
CA ASP A 127 12.00 11.89 -8.68
C ASP A 127 12.77 10.87 -9.54
N THR A 128 12.44 9.59 -9.38
CA THR A 128 13.15 8.47 -10.01
C THR A 128 12.17 7.65 -10.86
N THR A 129 12.60 7.28 -12.06
CA THR A 129 11.84 6.38 -12.94
C THR A 129 12.25 4.95 -12.69
N PHE A 130 11.27 4.09 -12.46
CA PHE A 130 11.44 2.65 -12.32
C PHE A 130 10.78 1.92 -13.48
N TRP A 131 11.38 0.81 -13.89
CA TRP A 131 10.83 -0.12 -14.85
C TRP A 131 10.47 -1.42 -14.15
N TRP A 132 9.34 -1.99 -14.53
CA TRP A 132 8.87 -3.23 -13.91
C TRP A 132 8.27 -4.20 -14.90
N ARG A 133 8.37 -5.49 -14.57
CA ARG A 133 7.78 -6.60 -15.34
C ARG A 133 7.34 -7.72 -14.42
N ILE A 134 6.45 -8.56 -14.94
CA ILE A 134 5.82 -9.65 -14.19
C ILE A 134 5.79 -10.95 -14.98
N ARG A 135 5.68 -12.06 -14.24
CA ARG A 135 5.31 -13.37 -14.78
C ARG A 135 4.50 -14.17 -13.75
N HIS A 136 3.60 -15.00 -14.24
CA HIS A 136 2.80 -15.95 -13.44
C HIS A 136 3.31 -17.38 -13.58
N ARG A 137 3.01 -18.18 -12.57
CA ARG A 137 3.26 -19.63 -12.51
C ARG A 137 1.98 -20.42 -12.30
N ASP A 138 1.87 -21.52 -13.03
CA ASP A 138 0.81 -22.52 -12.85
C ASP A 138 1.15 -23.54 -11.73
N ASN A 139 0.24 -24.48 -11.47
CA ASN A 139 0.42 -25.59 -10.52
C ASN A 139 1.31 -26.74 -11.03
N TYR A 140 1.75 -26.70 -12.28
CA TYR A 140 2.74 -27.60 -12.86
C TYR A 140 4.15 -27.00 -12.87
N ALA A 141 4.33 -25.89 -12.15
CA ALA A 141 5.58 -25.17 -12.03
C ALA A 141 6.07 -24.51 -13.34
N GLY A 142 5.21 -24.39 -14.35
CA GLY A 142 5.43 -23.68 -15.59
C GLY A 142 5.34 -22.17 -15.41
N TRP A 143 6.36 -21.45 -15.86
CA TRP A 143 6.38 -19.98 -15.85
C TRP A 143 5.98 -19.45 -17.22
N SER A 144 5.15 -18.40 -17.23
CA SER A 144 4.95 -17.58 -18.42
C SER A 144 6.23 -16.85 -18.85
N GLU A 145 6.25 -16.41 -20.10
CA GLU A 145 7.15 -15.34 -20.54
C GLU A 145 6.92 -14.08 -19.71
N TRP A 146 7.97 -13.29 -19.50
CA TRP A 146 7.86 -11.99 -18.85
C TRP A 146 6.96 -11.03 -19.65
N SER A 147 6.20 -10.20 -18.93
CA SER A 147 5.51 -9.06 -19.54
C SER A 147 6.51 -8.11 -20.20
N VAL A 148 6.02 -7.31 -21.16
CA VAL A 148 6.80 -6.19 -21.69
C VAL A 148 7.01 -5.19 -20.55
N PRO A 149 8.25 -4.77 -20.23
CA PRO A 149 8.48 -3.81 -19.16
C PRO A 149 7.73 -2.50 -19.43
N THR A 150 7.08 -1.98 -18.39
CA THR A 150 6.52 -0.62 -18.37
C THR A 150 7.20 0.18 -17.27
N SER A 151 7.03 1.49 -17.33
CA SER A 151 7.68 2.42 -16.39
C SER A 151 6.69 3.17 -15.52
N PHE A 152 7.13 3.59 -14.35
CA PHE A 152 6.48 4.62 -13.55
C PHE A 152 7.54 5.53 -12.95
N SER A 153 7.16 6.75 -12.55
CA SER A 153 8.06 7.67 -11.86
C SER A 153 7.52 8.02 -10.49
N THR A 154 8.38 7.96 -9.47
CA THR A 154 8.07 8.50 -8.15
C THR A 154 8.16 10.02 -8.20
N ARG A 155 7.21 10.70 -7.56
CA ARG A 155 7.27 12.15 -7.43
C ARG A 155 8.07 12.55 -6.19
N GLY A 156 8.91 13.57 -6.32
CA GLY A 156 9.47 14.34 -5.21
C GLY A 156 8.45 14.99 -4.31
N SER A 157 8.88 15.31 -3.08
CA SER A 157 8.12 16.21 -2.24
C SER A 157 7.97 17.57 -2.91
N GLY A 158 6.84 18.22 -2.68
CA GLY A 158 6.57 19.54 -3.21
C GLY A 158 5.41 20.21 -2.51
N THR A 159 4.88 21.24 -3.16
CA THR A 159 3.75 21.98 -2.64
C THR A 159 2.45 21.47 -3.28
N LEU A 160 1.48 21.10 -2.45
CA LEU A 160 0.12 20.75 -2.87
C LEU A 160 -0.81 21.90 -2.47
N ASN A 161 -1.34 22.64 -3.45
CA ASN A 161 -2.14 23.82 -3.20
C ASN A 161 -3.61 23.46 -3.02
N VAL A 162 -4.21 23.93 -1.93
CA VAL A 162 -5.63 23.75 -1.65
C VAL A 162 -6.29 25.14 -1.63
N PRO A 163 -7.33 25.41 -2.45
CA PRO A 163 -8.10 24.46 -3.27
C PRO A 163 -7.62 24.29 -4.74
N GLN A 164 -6.49 24.89 -5.13
CA GLN A 164 -6.11 25.05 -6.54
C GLN A 164 -5.78 23.72 -7.24
N ASP A 165 -5.00 22.87 -6.59
CA ASP A 165 -4.62 21.54 -7.10
C ASP A 165 -5.61 20.47 -6.59
N PHE A 166 -6.05 20.61 -5.33
CA PHE A 166 -7.01 19.70 -4.70
C PHE A 166 -8.15 20.48 -4.08
N VAL A 167 -9.39 20.08 -4.38
CA VAL A 167 -10.59 20.76 -3.85
C VAL A 167 -10.66 20.68 -2.32
N THR A 168 -10.15 19.61 -1.72
CA THR A 168 -10.20 19.33 -0.27
C THR A 168 -8.81 19.12 0.30
N ILE A 169 -8.65 19.40 1.60
CA ILE A 169 -7.39 19.17 2.32
C ILE A 169 -7.13 17.67 2.44
N GLN A 170 -8.18 16.87 2.71
CA GLN A 170 -8.02 15.41 2.76
C GLN A 170 -7.62 14.83 1.41
N GLY A 171 -8.10 15.39 0.29
CA GLY A 171 -7.69 14.95 -1.05
C GLY A 171 -6.20 15.19 -1.32
N ALA A 172 -5.64 16.30 -0.82
CA ALA A 172 -4.20 16.54 -0.87
C ALA A 172 -3.42 15.58 0.06
N LEU A 173 -3.93 15.31 1.27
CA LEU A 173 -3.35 14.34 2.20
C LEU A 173 -3.32 12.91 1.63
N ASP A 174 -4.38 12.50 0.95
CA ASP A 174 -4.55 11.13 0.43
C ASP A 174 -3.51 10.78 -0.65
N VAL A 175 -2.98 11.79 -1.36
CA VAL A 175 -1.93 11.62 -2.38
C VAL A 175 -0.56 12.14 -1.92
N SER A 176 -0.44 12.55 -0.67
CA SER A 176 0.80 13.16 -0.18
C SER A 176 1.90 12.13 0.06
N THR A 177 3.13 12.59 -0.05
CA THR A 177 4.35 11.87 0.23
C THR A 177 5.14 12.55 1.36
N PRO A 178 5.97 11.82 2.11
CA PRO A 178 6.88 12.42 3.08
C PRO A 178 7.66 13.60 2.52
N GLY A 179 7.65 14.71 3.26
CA GLY A 179 8.26 15.99 2.87
C GLY A 179 7.31 16.97 2.17
N ASP A 180 6.10 16.56 1.76
CA ASP A 180 5.15 17.46 1.11
C ASP A 180 4.73 18.62 2.02
N VAL A 181 4.40 19.74 1.38
CA VAL A 181 3.77 20.91 2.01
C VAL A 181 2.38 21.09 1.43
N ILE A 182 1.37 20.83 2.24
CA ILE A 182 -0.01 21.17 1.91
C ILE A 182 -0.23 22.63 2.25
N LEU A 183 -0.33 23.45 1.19
CA LEU A 183 -0.45 24.89 1.28
C LEU A 183 -1.91 25.30 1.10
N ILE A 184 -2.50 25.79 2.18
CA ILE A 184 -3.95 26.02 2.30
C ILE A 184 -4.23 27.52 2.14
N SER A 185 -5.04 27.85 1.13
CA SER A 185 -5.52 29.21 0.90
C SER A 185 -6.58 29.62 1.94
N PRO A 186 -6.76 30.93 2.21
CA PRO A 186 -7.88 31.42 3.00
C PRO A 186 -9.22 30.87 2.51
N GLY A 187 -10.01 30.34 3.43
CA GLY A 187 -11.24 29.61 3.15
C GLY A 187 -11.78 28.90 4.39
N THR A 188 -13.01 28.38 4.28
CA THR A 188 -13.58 27.50 5.32
C THR A 188 -13.74 26.10 4.75
N TYR A 189 -12.99 25.16 5.31
CA TYR A 189 -12.92 23.76 4.90
C TYR A 189 -13.68 22.91 5.92
N ASN A 190 -14.86 22.41 5.53
CA ASN A 190 -15.70 21.59 6.40
C ASN A 190 -15.24 20.12 6.34
N GLU A 191 -14.15 19.80 7.04
CA GLU A 191 -13.45 18.52 6.91
C GLU A 191 -13.02 17.95 8.28
N SER A 192 -12.93 16.63 8.37
CA SER A 192 -12.28 15.89 9.45
C SER A 192 -11.03 15.23 8.88
N LEU A 193 -9.86 15.71 9.27
CA LEU A 193 -8.60 15.28 8.66
C LEU A 193 -8.01 14.07 9.37
N VAL A 194 -7.54 13.10 8.58
CA VAL A 194 -6.75 11.96 9.05
C VAL A 194 -5.40 11.99 8.35
N ILE A 195 -4.34 12.27 9.09
CA ILE A 195 -2.98 12.42 8.56
C ILE A 195 -2.22 11.11 8.79
N ARG A 196 -1.97 10.37 7.71
CA ARG A 196 -1.31 9.05 7.74
C ARG A 196 0.11 9.06 7.18
N VAL A 197 0.46 10.13 6.48
CA VAL A 197 1.76 10.32 5.86
C VAL A 197 2.68 11.03 6.84
N ALA A 198 3.89 10.48 7.00
CA ALA A 198 4.90 11.04 7.89
C ALA A 198 5.57 12.27 7.28
N ASP A 199 6.24 13.07 8.11
CA ASP A 199 7.11 14.18 7.67
C ASP A 199 6.45 15.19 6.73
N ILE A 200 5.16 15.47 6.94
CA ILE A 200 4.38 16.40 6.12
C ILE A 200 4.12 17.72 6.86
N THR A 201 4.04 18.82 6.11
CA THR A 201 3.63 20.13 6.63
C THR A 201 2.26 20.52 6.11
N LEU A 202 1.33 20.87 6.99
CA LEU A 202 0.07 21.53 6.65
C LEU A 202 0.14 22.96 7.16
N GLN A 203 0.01 23.92 6.26
CA GLN A 203 0.13 25.33 6.61
C GLN A 203 -0.78 26.23 5.80
N SER A 204 -1.09 27.41 6.34
CA SER A 204 -1.68 28.48 5.53
C SER A 204 -0.66 29.12 4.58
N LEU A 205 -1.13 29.98 3.68
CA LEU A 205 -0.25 30.72 2.75
C LEU A 205 0.83 31.53 3.46
N ASP A 206 0.51 32.07 4.63
CA ASP A 206 1.44 32.82 5.48
C ASP A 206 1.13 32.56 6.95
N PRO A 207 1.84 31.61 7.60
CA PRO A 207 1.66 31.30 9.02
C PRO A 207 2.03 32.43 9.98
N MET A 208 2.67 33.51 9.50
CA MET A 208 3.08 34.67 10.29
C MET A 208 2.09 35.82 10.19
N ASP A 209 1.25 35.86 9.14
CA ASP A 209 0.19 36.84 9.00
C ASP A 209 -1.09 36.37 9.70
N ALA A 210 -1.43 37.03 10.82
CA ALA A 210 -2.63 36.72 11.60
C ALA A 210 -3.92 36.76 10.76
N THR A 211 -4.01 37.64 9.75
CA THR A 211 -5.20 37.73 8.89
C THR A 211 -5.36 36.46 8.05
N THR A 212 -4.27 35.97 7.47
CA THR A 212 -4.23 34.72 6.71
C THR A 212 -4.53 33.52 7.60
N VAL A 213 -3.96 33.46 8.81
CA VAL A 213 -4.24 32.40 9.79
C VAL A 213 -5.73 32.38 10.18
N GLU A 214 -6.30 33.53 10.55
CA GLU A 214 -7.69 33.67 10.99
C GLU A 214 -8.69 33.31 9.87
N SER A 215 -8.33 33.56 8.62
CA SER A 215 -9.18 33.29 7.46
C SER A 215 -8.97 31.92 6.83
N THR A 216 -7.98 31.14 7.29
CA THR A 216 -7.72 29.76 6.84
C THR A 216 -8.27 28.77 7.87
N ILE A 217 -9.53 28.37 7.69
CA ILE A 217 -10.34 27.70 8.73
C ILE A 217 -10.60 26.24 8.36
N ILE A 218 -10.16 25.32 9.21
CA ILE A 218 -10.60 23.92 9.23
C ILE A 218 -11.76 23.81 10.23
N ASP A 219 -12.95 23.59 9.70
CA ASP A 219 -14.20 23.47 10.45
C ASP A 219 -14.58 22.00 10.60
N GLY A 220 -14.18 21.41 11.71
CA GLY A 220 -14.41 19.99 11.96
C GLY A 220 -15.87 19.65 12.19
N PRO A 221 -16.25 18.37 11.96
CA PRO A 221 -17.56 17.90 12.37
C PRO A 221 -17.65 17.99 13.90
N ARG A 222 -18.80 18.45 14.39
CA ARG A 222 -19.07 18.52 15.84
C ARG A 222 -18.93 17.13 16.49
N PHE A 223 -18.90 17.11 17.82
CA PHE A 223 -18.85 15.89 18.65
C PHE A 223 -19.66 14.73 18.02
N PRO A 224 -19.15 13.47 18.00
CA PRO A 224 -18.01 12.93 18.75
C PRO A 224 -16.69 12.82 17.95
N THR A 225 -16.58 13.51 16.82
CA THR A 225 -15.41 13.35 15.92
C THR A 225 -14.27 14.33 16.23
N LYS A 226 -13.05 13.96 15.83
CA LYS A 226 -11.85 14.80 15.93
C LYS A 226 -11.77 15.68 14.69
N THR A 227 -11.38 16.95 14.82
CA THR A 227 -11.13 17.77 13.61
C THR A 227 -9.88 17.30 12.89
N ILE A 228 -8.82 16.97 13.64
CA ILE A 228 -7.55 16.47 13.09
C ILE A 228 -7.09 15.25 13.89
N ASP A 229 -6.84 14.14 13.20
CA ASP A 229 -6.25 12.92 13.73
C ASP A 229 -4.91 12.62 13.04
N MET A 230 -3.81 12.98 13.70
CA MET A 230 -2.45 12.75 13.21
C MET A 230 -2.01 11.36 13.64
N LYS A 231 -1.92 10.43 12.69
CA LYS A 231 -1.53 9.03 12.89
C LYS A 231 -0.10 8.72 12.45
N ALA A 232 0.58 9.66 11.81
CA ALA A 232 1.96 9.51 11.37
C ALA A 232 2.93 10.20 12.33
N HIS A 233 4.24 10.01 12.13
CA HIS A 233 5.33 10.76 12.78
C HIS A 233 5.66 12.04 11.97
N GLY A 234 6.44 12.99 12.50
CA GLY A 234 6.96 14.15 11.75
C GLY A 234 6.00 15.23 11.25
N VAL A 235 4.70 15.15 11.56
CA VAL A 235 3.70 16.13 11.05
C VAL A 235 3.84 17.52 11.68
N VAL A 236 3.83 18.55 10.83
CA VAL A 236 3.80 19.97 11.19
C VAL A 236 2.43 20.57 10.86
N LEU A 237 1.80 21.23 11.83
CA LEU A 237 0.66 22.14 11.62
C LEU A 237 1.12 23.57 11.90
N SER A 238 0.98 24.48 10.93
CA SER A 238 1.45 25.86 11.06
C SER A 238 0.43 26.89 10.56
N GLY A 239 0.02 27.82 11.41
CA GLY A 239 -0.73 28.99 10.95
C GLY A 239 -2.15 28.70 10.49
N LEU A 240 -2.88 27.81 11.16
CA LEU A 240 -4.25 27.43 10.79
C LEU A 240 -5.25 27.80 11.87
N THR A 241 -6.48 28.13 11.48
CA THR A 241 -7.61 28.23 12.40
C THR A 241 -8.36 26.90 12.43
N ILE A 242 -8.49 26.30 13.60
CA ILE A 242 -9.12 24.99 13.80
C ILE A 242 -10.29 25.16 14.74
N ARG A 243 -11.48 24.73 14.30
CA ARG A 243 -12.71 24.79 15.09
C ARG A 243 -13.58 23.56 14.88
N GLY A 244 -14.74 23.56 15.54
CA GLY A 244 -15.81 22.62 15.25
C GLY A 244 -15.87 21.39 16.15
N SER A 245 -14.77 20.91 16.74
CA SER A 245 -14.78 19.71 17.61
C SER A 245 -14.31 19.97 19.04
N THR A 246 -14.93 19.28 20.02
CA THR A 246 -14.51 19.26 21.43
C THR A 246 -13.19 18.53 21.68
N ASP A 247 -12.86 17.58 20.80
CA ASP A 247 -11.64 16.77 20.86
C ASP A 247 -10.48 17.37 20.06
N GLY A 248 -10.73 18.44 19.29
CA GLY A 248 -9.74 19.28 18.61
C GLY A 248 -8.75 18.51 17.72
N ILE A 249 -7.57 18.27 18.28
CA ILE A 249 -6.38 17.76 17.59
C ILE A 249 -5.79 16.58 18.36
N GLN A 250 -5.71 15.42 17.71
CA GLN A 250 -5.10 14.20 18.22
C GLN A 250 -3.73 13.99 17.54
N CYS A 251 -2.66 13.82 18.33
CA CYS A 251 -1.29 13.82 17.79
C CYS A 251 -0.62 12.43 17.67
N ASN A 252 -1.12 11.42 18.40
CA ASN A 252 -0.72 10.00 18.47
C ASN A 252 0.77 9.62 18.53
N TYR A 253 1.74 10.53 18.51
CA TYR A 253 3.18 10.24 18.52
C TYR A 253 3.99 11.40 19.14
N PHE A 254 5.32 11.24 19.23
CA PHE A 254 6.20 12.09 20.03
C PHE A 254 6.82 13.30 19.31
N ASP A 255 6.67 13.44 18.00
CA ASP A 255 7.48 14.33 17.16
C ASP A 255 6.64 15.29 16.30
N LYS A 256 5.51 15.74 16.84
CA LYS A 256 4.63 16.71 16.17
C LYS A 256 5.04 18.14 16.46
N LEU A 257 4.90 19.02 15.48
CA LEU A 257 4.97 20.46 15.70
C LEU A 257 3.60 21.07 15.44
N ILE A 258 3.04 21.75 16.43
CA ILE A 258 1.84 22.58 16.28
C ILE A 258 2.22 24.00 16.64
N GLU A 259 2.19 24.89 15.66
CA GLU A 259 2.58 26.27 15.88
C GLU A 259 1.71 27.32 15.18
N ARG A 260 1.59 28.49 15.81
CA ARG A 260 0.88 29.65 15.25
C ARG A 260 -0.58 29.37 14.87
N CYS A 261 -1.18 28.34 15.44
CA CYS A 261 -2.57 27.99 15.17
C CYS A 261 -3.53 28.72 16.12
N VAL A 262 -4.73 28.99 15.63
CA VAL A 262 -5.86 29.46 16.43
C VAL A 262 -6.83 28.30 16.63
N ILE A 263 -6.97 27.82 17.84
CA ILE A 263 -7.78 26.63 18.16
C ILE A 263 -8.96 27.07 19.03
N SER A 264 -10.17 26.87 18.52
CA SER A 264 -11.40 27.20 19.23
C SER A 264 -12.21 25.94 19.52
N SER A 265 -12.60 25.79 20.79
CA SER A 265 -13.39 24.65 21.28
C SER A 265 -12.74 23.27 21.20
N GLY A 266 -11.45 23.18 20.82
CA GLY A 266 -10.70 21.93 20.72
C GLY A 266 -9.63 21.75 21.79
N VAL A 267 -9.33 20.49 22.12
CA VAL A 267 -8.18 20.12 22.96
C VAL A 267 -7.05 19.62 22.05
N ILE A 268 -5.81 20.01 22.33
CA ILE A 268 -4.64 19.31 21.79
C ILE A 268 -4.34 18.15 22.73
N TYR A 269 -4.40 16.93 22.21
CA TYR A 269 -4.34 15.71 23.01
C TYR A 269 -3.23 14.77 22.55
N LYS A 270 -2.50 14.20 23.54
CA LYS A 270 -1.47 13.16 23.34
C LYS A 270 -0.38 13.54 22.34
N THR A 271 0.30 14.66 22.56
CA THR A 271 1.56 14.94 21.84
C THR A 271 2.75 14.80 22.78
N SER A 272 3.91 14.39 22.29
CA SER A 272 5.17 14.69 23.01
C SER A 272 6.14 15.54 22.21
N GLY A 273 5.63 16.18 21.15
CA GLY A 273 6.41 17.09 20.33
C GLY A 273 6.35 18.53 20.87
N ILE A 274 6.43 19.51 19.98
CA ILE A 274 6.47 20.92 20.33
C ILE A 274 5.09 21.55 20.07
N ILE A 275 4.53 22.19 21.08
CA ILE A 275 3.37 23.07 20.95
C ILE A 275 3.82 24.49 21.27
N GLN A 276 3.81 25.38 20.29
CA GLN A 276 4.27 26.74 20.50
C GLN A 276 3.47 27.82 19.78
N ASP A 277 3.43 29.02 20.35
CA ASP A 277 2.87 30.20 19.68
C ASP A 277 1.38 30.04 19.26
N ASN A 278 0.63 29.13 19.89
CA ASN A 278 -0.77 28.90 19.57
C ASN A 278 -1.69 29.74 20.47
N THR A 279 -2.85 30.12 19.93
CA THR A 279 -3.95 30.71 20.69
C THR A 279 -5.08 29.70 20.85
N ILE A 280 -5.36 29.28 22.08
CA ILE A 280 -6.38 28.26 22.40
C ILE A 280 -7.50 28.92 23.20
N THR A 281 -8.75 28.79 22.74
CA THR A 281 -9.91 29.47 23.33
C THR A 281 -11.10 28.52 23.57
N ALA A 282 -12.16 29.04 24.21
CA ALA A 282 -13.48 28.41 24.32
C ALA A 282 -13.47 26.98 24.90
N GLU A 283 -13.00 26.83 26.14
CA GLU A 283 -12.80 25.56 26.86
C GLU A 283 -11.74 24.61 26.27
N GLY A 284 -10.99 25.06 25.26
CA GLY A 284 -9.84 24.33 24.74
C GLY A 284 -8.69 24.22 25.75
N GLY A 285 -7.75 23.33 25.49
CA GLY A 285 -6.59 23.14 26.35
C GLY A 285 -5.57 22.19 25.77
N ILE A 286 -4.50 21.94 26.51
CA ILE A 286 -3.46 20.97 26.13
C ILE A 286 -3.47 19.86 27.18
N VAL A 287 -3.70 18.62 26.78
CA VAL A 287 -3.94 17.50 27.69
C VAL A 287 -3.06 16.30 27.33
N ASN A 288 -2.57 15.59 28.35
CA ASN A 288 -1.76 14.37 28.23
C ASN A 288 -0.57 14.55 27.27
N SER A 289 0.14 15.68 27.37
CA SER A 289 1.14 16.06 26.37
C SER A 289 2.53 16.24 26.97
N HIS A 290 3.48 15.35 26.66
CA HIS A 290 4.76 15.23 27.38
C HIS A 290 5.94 15.96 26.75
N GLY A 291 5.67 16.84 25.79
CA GLY A 291 6.70 17.58 25.05
C GLY A 291 6.93 19.01 25.54
N LEU A 292 7.54 19.83 24.68
CA LEU A 292 7.78 21.25 24.95
C LEU A 292 6.52 22.07 24.68
N ILE A 293 6.03 22.77 25.70
CA ILE A 293 4.88 23.67 25.59
C ILE A 293 5.34 25.08 25.93
N GLN A 294 5.41 25.97 24.94
CA GLN A 294 5.94 27.31 25.14
C GLN A 294 5.16 28.39 24.38
N ARG A 295 5.09 29.62 24.91
CA ARG A 295 4.49 30.77 24.20
C ARG A 295 3.06 30.56 23.69
N ASN A 296 2.29 29.66 24.32
CA ASN A 296 0.87 29.48 23.98
C ASN A 296 0.00 30.40 24.85
N VAL A 297 -1.05 30.95 24.26
CA VAL A 297 -2.05 31.76 24.94
C VAL A 297 -3.32 30.93 25.09
N ILE A 298 -3.68 30.57 26.31
CA ILE A 298 -4.90 29.79 26.60
C ILE A 298 -5.90 30.69 27.33
N MET A 299 -7.03 30.99 26.69
CA MET A 299 -8.08 31.85 27.25
C MET A 299 -9.37 31.06 27.45
N TYR A 300 -10.05 31.26 28.58
CA TYR A 300 -11.34 30.63 28.89
C TYR A 300 -11.33 29.09 28.73
N GLY A 301 -10.16 28.46 28.95
CA GLY A 301 -9.86 27.08 28.58
C GLY A 301 -9.75 26.11 29.75
N LYS A 302 -9.56 24.81 29.43
CA LYS A 302 -9.21 23.74 30.38
C LYS A 302 -7.76 23.84 30.92
N GLY A 303 -6.98 24.80 30.42
CA GLY A 303 -5.57 25.00 30.79
C GLY A 303 -4.64 23.94 30.20
N ILE A 304 -3.48 23.74 30.84
CA ILE A 304 -2.52 22.69 30.53
C ILE A 304 -2.65 21.60 31.60
N ARG A 305 -3.00 20.38 31.18
CA ARG A 305 -3.03 19.19 32.05
C ARG A 305 -2.10 18.13 31.48
N SER A 306 -0.85 18.16 31.93
CA SER A 306 0.16 17.19 31.49
C SER A 306 1.07 16.77 32.64
N ASP A 307 1.41 15.48 32.68
CA ASP A 307 2.24 14.89 33.72
C ASP A 307 3.74 15.15 33.51
N PHE A 308 4.18 15.52 32.29
CA PHE A 308 5.60 15.66 31.93
C PHE A 308 5.92 16.82 30.97
N ALA A 309 5.02 17.79 30.79
CA ALA A 309 5.30 18.93 29.92
C ALA A 309 6.39 19.85 30.47
N LEU A 310 7.35 20.23 29.62
CA LEU A 310 8.27 21.32 29.92
C LEU A 310 7.60 22.63 29.53
N VAL A 311 7.19 23.41 30.54
CA VAL A 311 6.68 24.78 30.37
C VAL A 311 7.77 25.74 30.82
N PRO A 312 8.52 26.37 29.90
CA PRO A 312 9.52 27.36 30.29
C PRO A 312 8.83 28.50 31.05
N LEU A 313 9.23 28.75 32.29
CA LEU A 313 8.82 29.94 33.02
C LEU A 313 9.36 31.14 32.25
N THR A 314 8.47 31.95 31.66
CA THR A 314 8.87 33.27 31.17
C THR A 314 9.21 34.12 32.38
N ALA A 315 10.49 34.44 32.56
CA ALA A 315 10.90 35.53 33.44
C ALA A 315 10.27 36.82 32.89
N THR A 316 9.48 37.47 33.74
CA THR A 316 8.72 38.70 33.49
C THR A 316 9.57 39.84 32.95
#